data_AF-A0A6A4NV50-F1
#
_entry.id   AF-A0A6A4NV50-F1
#
_cell.length_a   1.000
_cell.length_b   1.000
_cell.length_c   1.000
_cell.angle_alpha   90.00
_cell.angle_beta   90.00
_cell.angle_gamma   90.00
#
_symmetry.space_group_name_H-M   'P 1'
#
loop_
_entity.id
_entity.type
_entity.pdbx_description
1 polymer ?
#
loop_
_entity_poly.entity_id
_entity_poly.type
_entity_poly.pdbx_seq_one_letter_code
_entity_poly.pdbx_strand_id
1 'polypeptide(L)'
;MFLLCFAPFYCLLYSTNSTFWCRYITVYLYTSETFVLGKQRKIADYYKKQEMLLEGYTEMDTMNSTGFFPGSLTKDEMKQLAKSERVAVLVSNACNLLLFGAKVFTSIESKSLAVIASTLDSLLDLLSGFILWFTSNAMKTPNQYQYPIGKKRMQPVGIIVFASVMATLGLQILIESGRGIINKTKPELDPVKLNWTIGIMLLATVVKFILMVYCRRFKNEIVRAYAQDHLFDVITNSVGLAAAVLSVKVVWWIDPTGAILIALYTINTWANTVIENVWSLIGRTAPPDFLAKLNYLVWNHHEQIKHIDTVRAYTFGGCYFVEVDIILPEDMHLNEAHNIGETLQIKVEQLPEVERAFVHIDFEFTHRPEHNTNV
;
A
#
# COMPACT_ATOMS: atom_id res chain seq x y z
N MET A 1 -36.98 -22.81 16.10
CA MET A 1 -37.64 -22.34 17.32
C MET A 1 -38.29 -23.45 18.16
N PHE A 2 -38.16 -24.75 17.82
CA PHE A 2 -38.80 -25.85 18.56
C PHE A 2 -37.84 -26.78 19.33
N LEU A 3 -36.52 -26.52 19.33
CA LEU A 3 -35.51 -27.35 20.01
C LEU A 3 -34.76 -26.62 21.16
N LEU A 4 -35.10 -25.35 21.44
CA LEU A 4 -34.42 -24.54 22.47
C LEU A 4 -35.05 -24.61 23.87
N CYS A 5 -36.21 -25.26 24.04
CA CYS A 5 -36.94 -25.24 25.32
C CYS A 5 -36.67 -26.41 26.28
N PHE A 6 -35.87 -27.42 25.91
CA PHE A 6 -35.69 -28.62 26.74
C PHE A 6 -34.31 -28.77 27.40
N ALA A 7 -33.39 -27.82 27.19
CA ALA A 7 -32.02 -27.96 27.69
C ALA A 7 -31.81 -27.78 29.21
N PRO A 8 -32.60 -27.00 30.00
CA PRO A 8 -32.22 -26.78 31.39
C PRO A 8 -32.73 -27.85 32.37
N PHE A 9 -33.60 -28.78 31.96
CA PHE A 9 -34.20 -29.77 32.90
C PHE A 9 -33.47 -31.11 33.02
N TYR A 10 -32.58 -31.47 32.08
CA TYR A 10 -31.89 -32.77 32.10
C TYR A 10 -30.60 -32.79 32.94
N CYS A 11 -30.07 -31.63 33.34
CA CYS A 11 -28.79 -31.55 34.05
C CYS A 11 -28.88 -31.85 35.56
N LEU A 12 -30.08 -32.03 36.10
CA LEU A 12 -30.31 -32.21 37.55
C LEU A 12 -30.43 -33.67 38.01
N LEU A 13 -30.42 -34.67 37.11
CA LEU A 13 -30.76 -36.06 37.47
C LEU A 13 -29.65 -37.11 37.40
N TYR A 14 -28.42 -36.79 36.96
CA TYR A 14 -27.33 -37.78 36.97
C TYR A 14 -25.99 -37.16 37.44
N SER A 15 -25.79 -37.18 38.75
CA SER A 15 -24.49 -36.98 39.39
C SER A 15 -23.60 -38.19 39.07
N THR A 16 -22.67 -38.03 38.11
CA THR A 16 -21.31 -38.65 38.04
C THR A 16 -20.63 -38.56 36.66
N ASN A 17 -21.24 -37.98 35.62
CA ASN A 17 -20.56 -37.82 34.30
C ASN A 17 -20.75 -36.45 33.61
N SER A 18 -21.06 -35.42 34.41
CA SER A 18 -21.55 -34.11 33.95
C SER A 18 -20.53 -33.25 33.18
N THR A 19 -19.22 -33.42 33.40
CA THR A 19 -18.20 -32.53 32.81
C THR A 19 -17.93 -32.78 31.31
N PHE A 20 -18.10 -34.01 30.84
CA PHE A 20 -17.81 -34.37 29.45
C PHE A 20 -18.90 -33.89 28.49
N TRP A 21 -20.17 -34.13 28.84
CA TRP A 21 -21.32 -33.70 28.04
C TRP A 21 -21.52 -32.18 28.04
N CYS A 22 -21.25 -31.50 29.17
CA CYS A 22 -21.29 -30.04 29.20
C CYS A 22 -20.24 -29.42 28.28
N ARG A 23 -18.99 -29.94 28.29
CA ARG A 23 -17.94 -29.47 27.36
C ARG A 23 -18.30 -29.72 25.91
N TYR A 24 -18.89 -30.87 25.58
CA TYR A 24 -19.27 -31.19 24.20
C TYR A 24 -20.36 -30.26 23.67
N ILE A 25 -21.40 -29.98 24.48
CA ILE A 25 -22.49 -29.06 24.13
C ILE A 25 -21.99 -27.62 24.03
N THR A 26 -21.11 -27.16 24.93
CA THR A 26 -20.51 -25.81 24.84
C THR A 26 -19.63 -25.66 23.61
N VAL A 27 -18.83 -26.67 23.24
CA VAL A 27 -18.03 -26.64 22.01
C VAL A 27 -18.92 -26.65 20.77
N TYR A 28 -20.00 -27.44 20.75
CA TYR A 28 -20.94 -27.49 19.63
C TYR A 28 -21.74 -26.19 19.46
N LEU A 29 -22.17 -25.57 20.56
CA LEU A 29 -22.84 -24.26 20.54
C LEU A 29 -21.88 -23.15 20.12
N TYR A 30 -20.64 -23.14 20.61
CA TYR A 30 -19.63 -22.15 20.23
C TYR A 30 -19.19 -22.29 18.76
N THR A 31 -19.05 -23.52 18.26
CA THR A 31 -18.77 -23.77 16.83
C THR A 31 -19.97 -23.41 15.94
N SER A 32 -21.19 -23.64 16.40
CA SER A 32 -22.43 -23.19 15.75
C SER A 32 -22.51 -21.65 15.66
N GLU A 33 -22.30 -20.94 16.78
CA GLU A 33 -22.33 -19.47 16.81
C GLU A 33 -21.20 -18.85 15.98
N THR A 34 -19.97 -19.37 16.07
CA THR A 34 -18.85 -18.88 15.25
C THR A 34 -19.06 -19.14 13.76
N PHE A 35 -19.71 -20.25 13.39
CA PHE A 35 -20.10 -20.53 12.00
C PHE A 35 -21.20 -19.58 11.49
N VAL A 36 -22.22 -19.31 12.31
CA VAL A 36 -23.29 -18.35 11.98
C VAL A 36 -22.75 -16.93 11.86
N LEU A 37 -21.89 -16.50 12.78
CA LEU A 37 -21.20 -15.20 12.73
C LEU A 37 -20.30 -15.08 11.50
N GLY A 38 -19.57 -16.15 11.14
CA GLY A 38 -18.77 -16.20 9.92
C GLY A 38 -19.62 -16.07 8.65
N LYS A 39 -20.81 -16.69 8.61
CA LYS A 39 -21.76 -16.57 7.50
C LYS A 39 -22.37 -15.17 7.43
N GLN A 40 -22.75 -14.58 8.55
CA GLN A 40 -23.25 -13.20 8.61
C GLN A 40 -22.18 -12.19 8.18
N ARG A 41 -20.92 -12.37 8.58
CA ARG A 41 -19.81 -11.53 8.14
C ARG A 41 -19.60 -11.61 6.64
N LYS A 42 -19.61 -12.82 6.05
CA LYS A 42 -19.53 -12.98 4.59
C LYS A 42 -20.69 -12.31 3.84
N ILE A 43 -21.90 -12.38 4.39
CA ILE A 43 -23.08 -11.72 3.84
C ILE A 43 -22.95 -10.19 3.94
N ALA A 44 -22.50 -9.68 5.09
CA ALA A 44 -22.25 -8.25 5.29
C ALA A 44 -21.15 -7.74 4.33
N ASP A 45 -20.05 -8.48 4.18
CA ASP A 45 -18.98 -8.16 3.23
C ASP A 45 -19.50 -8.16 1.79
N TYR A 46 -20.40 -9.08 1.43
CA TYR A 46 -21.06 -9.11 0.12
C TYR A 46 -21.92 -7.87 -0.13
N TYR A 47 -22.83 -7.53 0.79
CA TYR A 47 -23.67 -6.33 0.66
C TYR A 47 -22.85 -5.05 0.61
N LYS A 48 -21.80 -4.97 1.44
CA LYS A 48 -20.86 -3.84 1.41
C LYS A 48 -20.17 -3.73 0.05
N LYS A 49 -19.80 -4.86 -0.56
CA LYS A 49 -19.23 -4.87 -1.91
C LYS A 49 -20.25 -4.42 -2.97
N GLN A 50 -21.51 -4.84 -2.85
CA GLN A 50 -22.58 -4.40 -3.75
C GLN A 50 -22.87 -2.90 -3.62
N GLU A 51 -22.88 -2.37 -2.40
CA GLU A 51 -23.05 -0.94 -2.13
C GLU A 51 -21.93 -0.12 -2.77
N MET A 52 -20.67 -0.52 -2.59
CA MET A 52 -19.52 0.13 -3.26
C MET A 52 -19.61 0.08 -4.79
N LEU A 53 -20.13 -1.01 -5.37
CA LEU A 53 -20.35 -1.11 -6.81
C LEU A 53 -21.47 -0.17 -7.28
N LEU A 54 -22.57 -0.09 -6.53
CA LEU A 54 -23.71 0.78 -6.84
C LEU A 54 -23.33 2.27 -6.74
N GLU A 55 -22.59 2.65 -5.72
CA GLU A 55 -21.99 3.99 -5.61
C GLU A 55 -21.12 4.28 -6.85
N GLY A 56 -20.30 3.30 -7.25
CA GLY A 56 -19.51 3.38 -8.46
C GLY A 56 -20.30 3.62 -9.74
N TYR A 57 -21.42 2.94 -9.93
CA TYR A 57 -22.29 3.18 -11.10
C TYR A 57 -22.95 4.54 -11.04
N THR A 58 -23.35 4.99 -9.85
CA THR A 58 -23.90 6.33 -9.65
C THR A 58 -22.87 7.41 -10.01
N GLU A 59 -21.59 7.21 -9.63
CA GLU A 59 -20.49 8.08 -10.06
C GLU A 59 -20.37 8.12 -11.59
N MET A 60 -20.43 6.98 -12.26
CA MET A 60 -20.38 6.92 -13.73
C MET A 60 -21.59 7.60 -14.39
N ASP A 61 -22.79 7.48 -13.82
CA ASP A 61 -23.99 8.16 -14.31
C ASP A 61 -23.89 9.68 -14.18
N THR A 62 -23.39 10.16 -13.04
CA THR A 62 -23.14 11.59 -12.86
C THR A 62 -22.11 12.09 -13.87
N MET A 63 -21.05 11.32 -14.13
CA MET A 63 -20.06 11.64 -15.14
C MET A 63 -20.63 11.64 -16.56
N ASN A 64 -21.53 10.71 -16.89
CA ASN A 64 -22.20 10.67 -18.19
C ASN A 64 -23.14 11.86 -18.40
N SER A 65 -23.80 12.34 -17.34
CA SER A 65 -24.74 13.46 -17.41
C SER A 65 -24.08 14.84 -17.34
N THR A 66 -23.03 15.01 -16.52
CA THR A 66 -22.36 16.31 -16.32
C THR A 66 -21.09 16.47 -17.14
N GLY A 67 -20.53 15.37 -17.68
CA GLY A 67 -19.22 15.35 -18.34
C GLY A 67 -18.05 15.53 -17.39
N PHE A 68 -18.25 15.41 -16.08
CA PHE A 68 -17.22 15.59 -15.07
C PHE A 68 -17.32 14.55 -13.96
N PHE A 69 -16.20 13.96 -13.56
CA PHE A 69 -16.16 12.99 -12.48
C PHE A 69 -16.49 13.66 -11.13
N PRO A 70 -17.45 13.14 -10.34
CA PRO A 70 -17.81 13.73 -9.05
C PRO A 70 -16.61 13.71 -8.09
N GLY A 71 -16.27 14.87 -7.50
CA GLY A 71 -15.12 15.00 -6.60
C GLY A 71 -13.76 15.16 -7.30
N SER A 72 -13.75 15.34 -8.62
CA SER A 72 -12.56 15.75 -9.35
C SER A 72 -12.11 17.16 -8.88
N LEU A 73 -10.85 17.25 -8.48
CA LEU A 73 -10.26 18.49 -7.95
C LEU A 73 -10.12 19.52 -9.07
N THR A 74 -10.39 20.78 -8.74
CA THR A 74 -10.07 21.88 -9.65
C THR A 74 -8.57 21.95 -9.93
N LYS A 75 -8.17 22.52 -11.07
CA LYS A 75 -6.75 22.66 -11.45
C LYS A 75 -5.92 23.33 -10.35
N ASP A 76 -6.51 24.24 -9.59
CA ASP A 76 -5.83 24.96 -8.50
C ASP A 76 -5.73 24.12 -7.23
N GLU A 77 -6.76 23.34 -6.89
CA GLU A 77 -6.69 22.36 -5.79
C GLU A 77 -5.66 21.25 -6.08
N MET A 78 -5.59 20.75 -7.33
CA MET A 78 -4.56 19.79 -7.74
C MET A 78 -3.14 20.36 -7.56
N LYS A 79 -2.92 21.62 -7.96
CA LYS A 79 -1.63 22.31 -7.77
C LYS A 79 -1.32 22.49 -6.27
N GLN A 80 -2.31 22.85 -5.46
CA GLN A 80 -2.14 23.00 -4.03
C GLN A 80 -1.80 21.67 -3.35
N LEU A 81 -2.48 20.58 -3.73
CA LEU A 81 -2.19 19.23 -3.27
C LEU A 81 -0.76 18.84 -3.64
N ALA A 82 -0.38 18.97 -4.91
CA ALA A 82 0.98 18.67 -5.37
C ALA A 82 2.05 19.53 -4.65
N LYS A 83 1.75 20.78 -4.30
CA LYS A 83 2.65 21.62 -3.49
C LYS A 83 2.76 21.09 -2.06
N SER A 84 1.64 20.73 -1.43
CA SER A 84 1.63 20.18 -0.07
C SER A 84 2.38 18.84 0.04
N GLU A 85 2.24 17.96 -0.95
CA GLU A 85 2.99 16.70 -1.04
C GLU A 85 4.50 16.96 -1.15
N ARG A 86 4.92 17.95 -1.94
CA ARG A 86 6.34 18.34 -2.05
C ARG A 86 6.89 18.87 -0.74
N VAL A 87 6.11 19.69 -0.04
CA VAL A 87 6.49 20.19 1.28
C VAL A 87 6.64 19.02 2.25
N ALA A 88 5.76 18.01 2.20
CA ALA A 88 5.88 16.82 3.04
C ALA A 88 7.16 16.02 2.80
N VAL A 89 7.54 15.82 1.54
CA VAL A 89 8.80 15.18 1.16
C VAL A 89 10.00 16.01 1.64
N LEU A 90 9.98 17.32 1.41
CA LEU A 90 11.07 18.21 1.81
C LEU A 90 11.24 18.27 3.33
N VAL A 91 10.15 18.40 4.08
CA VAL A 91 10.16 18.42 5.55
C VAL A 91 10.67 17.08 6.08
N SER A 92 10.22 15.95 5.52
CA SER A 92 10.72 14.62 5.92
C SER A 92 12.23 14.49 5.73
N ASN A 93 12.74 14.91 4.56
CA ASN A 93 14.18 14.86 4.29
C ASN A 93 14.98 15.83 5.15
N ALA A 94 14.46 17.04 5.41
CA ALA A 94 15.09 17.99 6.31
C ALA A 94 15.19 17.46 7.74
N CYS A 95 14.12 16.83 8.25
CA CYS A 95 14.14 16.19 9.56
C CYS A 95 15.10 15.00 9.61
N ASN A 96 15.12 14.13 8.58
CA ASN A 96 16.09 13.02 8.51
C ASN A 96 17.54 13.54 8.49
N LEU A 97 17.82 14.64 7.78
CA LEU A 97 19.13 15.30 7.78
C LEU A 97 19.51 15.86 9.16
N LEU A 98 18.58 16.50 9.87
CA LEU A 98 18.82 17.00 11.22
C LEU A 98 19.07 15.84 12.21
N LEU A 99 18.28 14.77 12.13
CA LEU A 99 18.47 13.57 12.96
C LEU A 99 19.82 12.91 12.68
N PHE A 100 20.20 12.79 11.41
CA PHE A 100 21.51 12.28 11.02
C PHE A 100 22.64 13.14 11.60
N GLY A 101 22.57 14.47 11.46
CA GLY A 101 23.57 15.39 12.02
C GLY A 101 23.70 15.27 13.54
N ALA A 102 22.57 15.19 14.25
CA ALA A 102 22.56 15.01 15.70
C ALA A 102 23.22 13.67 16.12
N LYS A 103 22.90 12.57 15.41
CA LYS A 103 23.51 11.27 15.70
C LYS A 103 25.01 11.24 15.37
N VAL A 104 25.45 11.87 14.27
CA VAL A 104 26.87 11.97 13.90
C VAL A 104 27.66 12.69 14.99
N PHE A 105 27.16 13.82 15.47
CA PHE A 105 27.78 14.55 16.58
C PHE A 105 27.96 13.64 17.81
N THR A 106 26.92 12.89 18.18
CA THR A 106 26.98 11.98 19.35
C THR A 106 27.88 10.77 19.12
N SER A 107 28.05 10.33 17.88
CA SER A 107 28.93 9.21 17.51
C SER A 107 30.39 9.58 17.70
N ILE A 108 30.78 10.79 17.29
CA ILE A 108 32.14 11.32 17.44
C ILE A 108 32.53 11.41 18.92
N GLU A 109 31.62 11.91 19.76
CA GLU A 109 31.83 12.04 21.21
C GLU A 109 31.87 10.69 21.93
N SER A 110 30.95 9.78 21.57
CA SER A 110 30.76 8.53 22.32
C SER A 110 31.78 7.44 21.97
N LYS A 111 32.34 7.47 20.74
CA LYS A 111 33.27 6.47 20.15
C LYS A 111 32.78 5.02 20.30
N SER A 112 31.46 4.83 20.40
CA SER A 112 30.84 3.54 20.68
C SER A 112 30.33 2.90 19.39
N LEU A 113 30.59 1.61 19.22
CA LEU A 113 30.11 0.82 18.08
C LEU A 113 28.58 0.84 17.94
N ALA A 114 27.85 0.88 19.07
CA ALA A 114 26.39 0.96 19.07
C ALA A 114 25.86 2.31 18.52
N VAL A 115 26.56 3.40 18.81
CA VAL A 115 26.19 4.73 18.30
C VAL A 115 26.55 4.85 16.82
N ILE A 116 27.65 4.24 16.39
CA ILE A 116 28.04 4.15 14.97
C ILE A 116 26.99 3.37 14.17
N ALA A 117 26.50 2.23 14.68
CA ALA A 117 25.42 1.48 14.03
C ALA A 117 24.16 2.35 13.87
N SER A 118 23.73 3.05 14.92
CA SER A 118 22.56 3.94 14.84
C SER A 118 22.75 5.15 13.91
N THR A 119 24.00 5.61 13.69
CA THR A 119 24.29 6.63 12.66
C THR A 119 24.19 6.09 11.25
N LEU A 120 24.59 4.84 11.01
CA LEU A 120 24.46 4.19 9.71
C LEU A 120 22.99 4.01 9.34
N ASP A 121 22.13 3.68 10.30
CA ASP A 121 20.69 3.62 10.08
C ASP A 121 20.15 4.97 9.58
N SER A 122 20.47 6.08 10.26
CA SER A 122 20.01 7.40 9.83
C SER A 122 20.68 7.93 8.56
N LEU A 123 21.87 7.43 8.19
CA LEU A 123 22.44 7.69 6.87
C LEU A 123 21.59 7.03 5.79
N LEU A 124 21.13 5.81 6.04
CA LEU A 124 20.33 5.07 5.08
C LEU A 124 18.93 5.66 4.95
N ASP A 125 18.31 6.15 6.03
CA ASP A 125 17.07 6.97 5.98
C ASP A 125 17.23 8.23 5.11
N LEU A 126 18.44 8.81 5.11
CA LEU A 126 18.74 9.98 4.30
C LEU A 126 18.94 9.61 2.83
N LEU A 127 19.63 8.50 2.55
CA LEU A 127 19.77 7.97 1.19
C LEU A 127 18.42 7.54 0.61
N SER A 128 17.60 6.87 1.41
CA SER A 128 16.28 6.38 1.05
C SER A 128 15.33 7.55 0.74
N GLY A 129 15.34 8.59 1.59
CA GLY A 129 14.65 9.86 1.34
C GLY A 129 15.19 10.64 0.13
N PHE A 130 16.50 10.57 -0.13
CA PHE A 130 17.07 11.17 -1.34
C PHE A 130 16.57 10.47 -2.61
N ILE A 131 16.51 9.14 -2.63
CA ILE A 131 15.99 8.35 -3.76
C ILE A 131 14.53 8.71 -4.07
N LEU A 132 13.67 8.78 -3.04
CA LEU A 132 12.25 9.13 -3.22
C LEU A 132 12.07 10.58 -3.67
N TRP A 133 12.82 11.53 -3.10
CA TRP A 133 12.80 12.92 -3.55
C TRP A 133 13.29 13.07 -4.99
N PHE A 134 14.38 12.39 -5.34
CA PHE A 134 14.91 12.38 -6.72
C PHE A 134 13.89 11.81 -7.68
N THR A 135 13.24 10.70 -7.33
CA THR A 135 12.16 10.09 -8.12
C THR A 135 11.01 11.07 -8.34
N SER A 136 10.51 11.69 -7.27
CA SER A 136 9.46 12.71 -7.35
C SER A 136 9.88 13.90 -8.20
N ASN A 137 11.15 14.31 -8.13
CA ASN A 137 11.66 15.43 -8.92
C ASN A 137 11.83 15.07 -10.40
N ALA A 138 12.33 13.87 -10.70
CA ALA A 138 12.53 13.40 -12.07
C ALA A 138 11.21 13.28 -12.83
N MET A 139 10.13 12.85 -12.16
CA MET A 139 8.78 12.79 -12.72
C MET A 139 8.20 14.15 -13.14
N LYS A 140 8.68 15.26 -12.56
CA LYS A 140 8.16 16.62 -12.86
C LYS A 140 8.63 17.17 -14.19
N THR A 141 9.67 16.61 -14.79
CA THR A 141 10.27 17.14 -16.02
C THR A 141 9.66 16.44 -17.23
N PRO A 142 8.61 17.02 -17.87
CA PRO A 142 8.10 16.47 -19.11
C PRO A 142 9.14 16.71 -20.21
N ASN A 143 9.60 15.64 -20.83
CA ASN A 143 10.39 15.74 -22.06
C ASN A 143 9.73 14.85 -23.10
N GLN A 144 8.89 15.43 -23.95
CA GLN A 144 8.14 14.68 -24.96
C GLN A 144 9.03 13.99 -25.99
N TYR A 145 10.24 14.52 -26.26
CA TYR A 145 11.18 13.94 -27.22
C TYR A 145 11.83 12.65 -26.73
N GLN A 146 12.05 12.52 -25.42
CA GLN A 146 12.64 11.31 -24.82
C GLN A 146 11.58 10.40 -24.20
N TYR A 147 10.53 10.99 -23.64
CA TYR A 147 9.47 10.31 -22.89
C TYR A 147 8.11 10.86 -23.37
N PRO A 148 7.62 10.43 -24.54
CA PRO A 148 6.39 10.94 -25.16
C PRO A 148 5.15 10.74 -24.28
N ILE A 149 5.16 9.67 -23.50
CA ILE A 149 4.14 9.26 -22.53
C ILE A 149 4.41 9.79 -21.11
N GLY A 150 5.46 10.59 -20.91
CA GLY A 150 5.86 11.09 -19.59
C GLY A 150 6.70 10.11 -18.76
N LYS A 151 6.98 10.52 -17.52
CA LYS A 151 7.90 9.83 -16.59
C LYS A 151 7.21 9.25 -15.35
N LYS A 152 5.88 9.14 -15.34
CA LYS A 152 5.14 8.63 -14.16
C LYS A 152 5.58 7.23 -13.74
N ARG A 153 6.05 6.42 -14.70
CA ARG A 153 6.64 5.08 -14.49
C ARG A 153 7.87 5.07 -13.57
N MET A 154 8.54 6.21 -13.36
CA MET A 154 9.65 6.30 -12.41
C MET A 154 9.20 6.08 -10.95
N GLN A 155 7.93 6.32 -10.63
CA GLN A 155 7.39 6.17 -9.28
C GLN A 155 7.57 4.75 -8.70
N PRO A 156 7.02 3.68 -9.29
CA PRO A 156 7.23 2.34 -8.78
C PRO A 156 8.70 1.90 -8.86
N VAL A 157 9.47 2.36 -9.85
CA VAL A 157 10.91 2.08 -9.93
C VAL A 157 11.65 2.67 -8.72
N GLY A 158 11.37 3.93 -8.37
CA GLY A 158 11.95 4.57 -7.20
C GLY A 158 11.56 3.88 -5.89
N ILE A 159 10.30 3.44 -5.77
CA ILE A 159 9.82 2.68 -4.60
C ILE A 159 10.51 1.31 -4.52
N ILE A 160 10.74 0.62 -5.64
CA ILE A 160 11.47 -0.66 -5.66
C ILE A 160 12.91 -0.49 -5.20
N VAL A 161 13.62 0.53 -5.71
CA VAL A 161 15.01 0.81 -5.29
C VAL A 161 15.07 1.14 -3.81
N PHE A 162 14.16 2.01 -3.34
CA PHE A 162 14.00 2.36 -1.94
C PHE A 162 13.75 1.10 -1.06
N ALA A 163 12.74 0.30 -1.40
CA ALA A 163 12.38 -0.89 -0.65
C ALA A 163 13.51 -1.95 -0.65
N SER A 164 14.29 -2.05 -1.72
CA SER A 164 15.45 -2.96 -1.79
C SER A 164 16.57 -2.55 -0.84
N VAL A 165 16.84 -1.24 -0.70
CA VAL A 165 17.79 -0.71 0.29
C VAL A 165 17.31 -1.01 1.71
N MET A 166 16.02 -0.79 2.00
CA MET A 166 15.45 -1.07 3.32
C MET A 166 15.37 -2.58 3.66
N ALA A 167 15.14 -3.44 2.66
CA ALA A 167 15.21 -4.90 2.85
C ALA A 167 16.65 -5.36 3.16
N THR A 168 17.65 -4.76 2.50
CA THR A 168 19.07 -5.03 2.76
C THR A 168 19.46 -4.64 4.18
N LEU A 169 18.93 -3.50 4.66
CA LEU A 169 19.04 -3.09 6.06
C LEU A 169 18.48 -4.12 7.04
N GLY A 170 17.27 -4.61 6.78
CA GLY A 170 16.67 -5.67 7.58
C GLY A 170 17.56 -6.93 7.62
N LEU A 171 18.18 -7.30 6.50
CA LEU A 171 19.12 -8.42 6.44
C LEU A 171 20.41 -8.17 7.25
N GLN A 172 20.96 -6.95 7.21
CA GLN A 172 22.12 -6.57 8.02
C GLN A 172 21.83 -6.68 9.52
N ILE A 173 20.69 -6.16 9.97
CA ILE A 173 20.24 -6.26 11.37
C ILE A 173 20.06 -7.73 11.76
N LEU A 174 19.50 -8.57 10.89
CA LEU A 174 19.34 -10.00 11.13
C LEU A 174 20.69 -10.69 11.34
N ILE A 175 21.68 -10.41 10.49
CA ILE A 175 23.02 -11.00 10.56
C ILE A 175 23.74 -10.54 11.84
N GLU A 176 23.72 -9.25 12.17
CA GLU A 176 24.40 -8.74 13.36
C GLU A 176 23.75 -9.19 14.66
N SER A 177 22.42 -9.27 14.70
CA SER A 177 21.70 -9.82 15.84
C SER A 177 22.01 -11.30 16.04
N GLY A 178 22.10 -12.08 14.95
CA GLY A 178 22.51 -13.48 14.97
C GLY A 178 23.95 -13.66 15.49
N ARG A 179 24.89 -12.82 15.04
CA ARG A 179 26.27 -12.79 15.57
C ARG A 179 26.29 -12.45 17.06
N GLY A 180 25.45 -11.51 17.51
CA GLY A 180 25.31 -11.14 18.91
C GLY A 180 24.91 -12.30 19.83
N ILE A 181 24.03 -13.19 19.35
CA ILE A 181 23.65 -14.42 20.09
C ILE A 181 24.84 -15.38 20.20
N ILE A 182 25.55 -15.61 19.10
CA ILE A 182 26.66 -16.57 19.04
C ILE A 182 27.83 -16.11 19.92
N ASN A 183 28.19 -14.83 19.83
CA ASN A 183 29.33 -14.27 20.55
C ASN A 183 29.05 -13.98 22.03
N LYS A 184 27.80 -14.14 22.49
CA LYS A 184 27.34 -13.79 23.84
C LYS A 184 27.82 -12.40 24.26
N THR A 185 27.79 -11.46 23.33
CA THR A 185 28.29 -10.10 23.56
C THR A 185 27.40 -9.47 24.63
N LYS A 186 27.88 -9.40 25.87
CA LYS A 186 27.23 -8.59 26.90
C LYS A 186 27.41 -7.15 26.48
N PRO A 187 26.35 -6.35 26.35
CA PRO A 187 26.52 -4.94 26.10
C PRO A 187 27.17 -4.33 27.35
N GLU A 188 28.46 -4.01 27.28
CA GLU A 188 29.14 -3.13 28.25
C GLU A 188 28.56 -1.72 28.07
N LEU A 189 27.37 -1.51 28.64
CA LEU A 189 26.71 -0.24 28.63
C LEU A 189 27.13 0.54 29.87
N ASP A 190 28.06 1.47 29.64
CA ASP A 190 28.36 2.52 30.60
C ASP A 190 27.04 3.30 30.88
N PRO A 191 26.53 3.32 32.12
CA PRO A 191 25.16 3.78 32.42
C PRO A 191 24.91 5.24 32.03
N VAL A 192 25.97 6.07 32.00
CA VAL A 192 25.89 7.46 31.55
C VAL A 192 25.70 7.56 30.04
N LYS A 193 26.36 6.70 29.25
CA LYS A 193 26.23 6.65 27.78
C LYS A 193 24.87 6.09 27.37
N LEU A 194 24.34 5.12 28.13
CA LEU A 194 23.03 4.53 27.90
C LEU A 194 21.90 5.58 28.00
N ASN A 195 21.93 6.47 28.99
CA ASN A 195 20.90 7.50 29.15
C ASN A 195 20.87 8.51 27.99
N TRP A 196 22.03 8.91 27.47
CA TRP A 196 22.11 9.78 26.29
C TRP A 196 21.61 9.09 25.03
N THR A 197 22.01 7.84 24.80
CA THR A 197 21.54 7.05 23.64
C THR A 197 20.03 6.82 23.67
N ILE A 198 19.47 6.48 24.84
CA ILE A 198 18.02 6.34 25.02
C ILE A 198 17.29 7.66 24.73
N GLY A 199 17.81 8.78 25.23
CA GLY A 199 17.22 10.10 25.00
C GLY A 199 17.17 10.48 23.51
N ILE A 200 18.25 10.20 22.76
CA ILE A 200 18.32 10.48 21.32
C ILE A 200 17.40 9.55 20.53
N MET A 201 17.36 8.26 20.85
CA MET A 201 16.45 7.31 20.19
C MET A 201 14.98 7.66 20.46
N LEU A 202 14.65 8.10 21.67
CA LEU A 202 13.31 8.54 22.03
C LEU A 202 12.93 9.82 21.28
N LEU A 203 13.82 10.81 21.20
CA LEU A 203 13.61 12.02 20.40
C LEU A 203 13.40 11.69 18.91
N ALA A 204 14.25 10.82 18.35
CA ALA A 204 14.13 10.36 16.97
C ALA A 204 12.77 9.68 16.73
N THR A 205 12.33 8.83 17.67
CA THR A 205 11.02 8.15 17.60
C THR A 205 9.87 9.15 17.61
N VAL A 206 9.91 10.18 18.46
CA VAL A 206 8.86 11.22 18.51
C VAL A 206 8.82 12.03 17.21
N VAL A 207 9.98 12.44 16.69
CA VAL A 207 10.06 13.18 15.42
C VAL A 207 9.51 12.33 14.26
N LYS A 208 9.94 11.08 14.15
CA LYS A 208 9.45 10.14 13.12
C LYS A 208 7.95 9.87 13.27
N PHE A 209 7.42 9.79 14.48
CA PHE A 209 5.98 9.63 14.73
C PHE A 209 5.17 10.83 14.21
N ILE A 210 5.63 12.05 14.47
CA ILE A 210 4.98 13.27 13.96
C ILE A 210 5.00 13.28 12.43
N LEU A 211 6.14 12.96 11.82
CA LEU A 211 6.28 12.87 10.37
C LEU A 211 5.37 11.79 9.77
N MET A 212 5.27 10.63 10.41
CA MET A 212 4.37 9.54 10.00
C MET A 212 2.92 10.01 9.98
N VAL A 213 2.44 10.67 11.04
CA VAL A 213 1.07 11.21 11.10
C VAL A 213 0.84 12.28 10.04
N TYR A 214 1.85 13.11 9.73
CA TYR A 214 1.76 14.14 8.71
C TYR A 214 1.69 13.53 7.30
N CYS A 215 2.61 12.61 6.96
CA CYS A 215 2.69 11.96 5.65
C CYS A 215 1.47 11.07 5.35
N ARG A 216 0.88 10.43 6.38
CA ARG A 216 -0.29 9.55 6.23
C ARG A 216 -1.55 10.27 5.75
N ARG A 217 -1.59 11.61 5.80
CA ARG A 217 -2.70 12.42 5.28
C ARG A 217 -2.76 12.48 3.76
N PHE A 218 -1.66 12.14 3.07
CA PHE A 218 -1.56 12.23 1.62
C PHE A 218 -1.82 10.88 0.94
N LYS A 219 -2.46 10.91 -0.22
CA LYS A 219 -2.77 9.70 -1.02
C LYS A 219 -1.65 9.29 -1.97
N ASN A 220 -0.73 10.20 -2.30
CA ASN A 220 0.40 9.96 -3.20
C ASN A 220 1.29 8.81 -2.71
N GLU A 221 1.61 7.86 -3.59
CA GLU A 221 2.36 6.65 -3.21
C GLU A 221 3.77 6.97 -2.73
N ILE A 222 4.43 8.01 -3.26
CA ILE A 222 5.76 8.43 -2.78
C ILE A 222 5.65 8.89 -1.33
N VAL A 223 4.64 9.71 -1.01
CA VAL A 223 4.42 10.20 0.36
C VAL A 223 3.95 9.07 1.29
N ARG A 224 3.20 8.10 0.77
CA ARG A 224 2.83 6.88 1.51
C ARG A 224 4.05 6.00 1.79
N ALA A 225 4.99 5.88 0.86
CA ALA A 225 6.26 5.19 1.10
C ALA A 225 7.05 5.84 2.24
N TYR A 226 7.12 7.19 2.29
CA TYR A 226 7.65 7.92 3.45
C TYR A 226 6.88 7.65 4.74
N ALA A 227 5.54 7.67 4.70
CA ALA A 227 4.74 7.40 5.89
C ALA A 227 4.99 5.99 6.44
N GLN A 228 5.15 5.01 5.53
CA GLN A 228 5.48 3.63 5.86
C GLN A 228 6.89 3.53 6.44
N ASP A 229 7.88 4.17 5.82
CA ASP A 229 9.25 4.28 6.32
C ASP A 229 9.30 4.82 7.76
N HIS A 230 8.70 5.99 7.99
CA HIS A 230 8.64 6.60 9.32
C HIS A 230 7.89 5.72 10.33
N LEU A 231 6.86 4.98 9.90
CA LEU A 231 6.17 4.02 10.76
C LEU A 231 7.08 2.85 11.15
N PHE A 232 7.85 2.32 10.18
CA PHE A 232 8.82 1.27 10.43
C PHE A 232 9.88 1.75 11.44
N ASP A 233 10.41 2.95 11.26
CA ASP A 233 11.38 3.53 12.20
C ASP A 233 10.80 3.70 13.60
N VAL A 234 9.53 4.12 13.71
CA VAL A 234 8.88 4.22 15.03
C VAL A 234 8.75 2.85 15.67
N ILE A 235 8.34 1.82 14.91
CA ILE A 235 8.20 0.45 15.43
C ILE A 235 9.56 -0.11 15.83
N THR A 236 10.56 -0.04 14.96
CA THR A 236 11.89 -0.61 15.20
C THR A 236 12.58 0.08 16.37
N ASN A 237 12.52 1.42 16.45
CA ASN A 237 13.09 2.16 17.58
C ASN A 237 12.33 1.91 18.90
N SER A 238 10.99 1.83 18.87
CA SER A 238 10.19 1.58 20.08
C SER A 238 10.41 0.18 20.63
N VAL A 239 10.35 -0.84 19.76
CA VAL A 239 10.55 -2.23 20.17
C VAL A 239 12.02 -2.47 20.54
N GLY A 240 12.97 -1.89 19.80
CA GLY A 240 14.40 -1.93 20.14
C GLY A 240 14.69 -1.30 21.50
N LEU A 241 14.11 -0.13 21.79
CA LEU A 241 14.24 0.51 23.10
C LEU A 241 13.62 -0.33 24.22
N ALA A 242 12.44 -0.90 23.98
CA ALA A 242 11.79 -1.80 24.95
C ALA A 242 12.64 -3.05 25.21
N ALA A 243 13.20 -3.66 24.17
CA ALA A 243 14.07 -4.82 24.26
C ALA A 243 15.37 -4.50 25.03
N ALA A 244 15.99 -3.36 24.76
CA ALA A 244 17.18 -2.88 25.46
C ALA A 244 16.92 -2.68 26.97
N VAL A 245 15.81 -2.01 27.34
CA VAL A 245 15.44 -1.80 28.75
C VAL A 245 15.12 -3.12 29.46
N LEU A 246 14.45 -4.05 28.77
CA LEU A 246 14.07 -5.34 29.33
C LEU A 246 15.28 -6.28 29.48
N SER A 247 16.23 -6.21 28.55
CA SER A 247 17.48 -6.98 28.57
C SER A 247 18.33 -6.68 29.80
N VAL A 248 18.37 -5.41 30.26
CA VAL A 248 19.07 -5.01 31.48
C VAL A 248 18.45 -5.64 32.74
N LYS A 249 17.13 -5.87 32.76
CA LYS A 249 16.41 -6.35 33.95
C LYS A 249 16.20 -7.86 34.01
N VAL A 250 16.15 -8.55 32.87
CA VAL A 250 15.68 -9.95 32.80
C VAL A 250 16.77 -10.89 32.29
N VAL A 251 17.08 -10.86 30.99
CA VAL A 251 18.07 -11.77 30.38
C VAL A 251 18.66 -11.17 29.10
N TRP A 252 19.97 -11.36 28.91
CA TRP A 252 20.79 -10.78 27.84
C TRP A 252 20.37 -11.16 26.41
N TRP A 253 19.67 -12.29 26.23
CA TRP A 253 19.27 -12.79 24.90
C TRP A 253 17.97 -12.17 24.37
N ILE A 254 17.22 -11.42 25.19
CA ILE A 254 15.98 -10.75 24.78
C ILE A 254 16.24 -9.72 23.67
N ASP A 255 17.29 -8.93 23.83
CA ASP A 255 17.65 -7.86 22.88
C ASP A 255 17.93 -8.40 21.46
N PRO A 256 18.85 -9.36 21.27
CA PRO A 256 19.10 -9.90 19.93
C PRO A 256 17.92 -10.72 19.37
N THR A 257 17.11 -11.36 20.23
CA THR A 257 15.91 -12.07 19.77
C THR A 257 14.85 -11.10 19.27
N GLY A 258 14.63 -9.99 19.98
CA GLY A 258 13.74 -8.92 19.56
C GLY A 258 14.19 -8.30 18.23
N ALA A 259 15.49 -8.03 18.09
CA ALA A 259 16.06 -7.50 16.85
C ALA A 259 15.90 -8.47 15.65
N ILE A 260 16.04 -9.79 15.85
CA ILE A 260 15.76 -10.80 14.82
C ILE A 260 14.29 -10.76 14.38
N LEU A 261 13.35 -10.71 15.33
CA LEU A 261 11.92 -10.67 15.01
C LEU A 261 11.55 -9.42 14.21
N ILE A 262 12.08 -8.25 14.61
CA ILE A 262 11.90 -6.99 13.88
C ILE A 262 12.51 -7.10 12.48
N ALA A 263 13.73 -7.62 12.37
CA ALA A 263 14.41 -7.76 11.08
C ALA A 263 13.61 -8.62 10.09
N LEU A 264 13.07 -9.76 10.52
CA LEU A 264 12.21 -10.60 9.68
C LEU A 264 10.93 -9.87 9.25
N TYR A 265 10.31 -9.12 10.16
CA TYR A 265 9.13 -8.31 9.86
C TYR A 265 9.44 -7.20 8.83
N THR A 266 10.57 -6.52 8.99
CA THR A 266 11.07 -5.49 8.07
C THR A 266 11.34 -6.07 6.68
N ILE A 267 12.09 -7.18 6.59
CA ILE A 267 12.39 -7.85 5.31
C ILE A 267 11.09 -8.26 4.60
N ASN A 268 10.17 -8.92 5.32
CA ASN A 268 8.91 -9.36 4.73
C ASN A 268 8.08 -8.18 4.20
N THR A 269 7.99 -7.09 4.96
CA THR A 269 7.21 -5.93 4.53
C THR A 269 7.80 -5.27 3.29
N TRP A 270 9.12 -5.01 3.28
CA TRP A 270 9.76 -4.38 2.13
C TRP A 270 9.81 -5.31 0.90
N ALA A 271 9.94 -6.62 1.09
CA ALA A 271 9.84 -7.59 0.01
C ALA A 271 8.44 -7.58 -0.62
N ASN A 272 7.37 -7.51 0.19
CA ASN A 272 6.01 -7.38 -0.33
C ASN A 272 5.83 -6.05 -1.09
N THR A 273 6.34 -4.93 -0.57
CA THR A 273 6.34 -3.64 -1.28
C THR A 273 7.03 -3.73 -2.64
N VAL A 274 8.17 -4.44 -2.74
CA VAL A 274 8.85 -4.67 -4.03
C VAL A 274 7.94 -5.44 -4.99
N ILE A 275 7.35 -6.56 -4.55
CA ILE A 275 6.49 -7.40 -5.39
C ILE A 275 5.27 -6.62 -5.89
N GLU A 276 4.63 -5.84 -5.03
CA GLU A 276 3.48 -4.99 -5.40
C GLU A 276 3.84 -3.97 -6.48
N ASN A 277 4.97 -3.27 -6.32
CA ASN A 277 5.42 -2.28 -7.30
C ASN A 277 5.93 -2.92 -8.61
N VAL A 278 6.49 -4.12 -8.54
CA VAL A 278 6.86 -4.91 -9.72
C VAL A 278 5.60 -5.31 -10.51
N TRP A 279 4.54 -5.77 -9.84
CA TRP A 279 3.27 -6.05 -10.52
C TRP A 279 2.67 -4.80 -11.19
N SER A 280 2.83 -3.63 -10.58
CA SER A 280 2.41 -2.35 -11.16
C SER A 280 3.16 -1.98 -12.45
N LEU A 281 4.37 -2.50 -12.63
CA LEU A 281 5.20 -2.30 -13.82
C LEU A 281 4.95 -3.33 -14.92
N ILE A 282 4.52 -4.55 -14.57
CA ILE A 282 4.38 -5.67 -15.51
C ILE A 282 3.06 -5.64 -16.30
N GLY A 283 2.06 -4.86 -15.88
CA GLY A 283 0.76 -4.87 -16.56
C GLY A 283 -0.30 -5.73 -15.89
N ARG A 284 -0.38 -5.73 -14.54
CA ARG A 284 -1.43 -6.47 -13.84
C ARG A 284 -2.80 -5.87 -14.16
N THR A 285 -3.78 -6.73 -14.42
CA THR A 285 -5.16 -6.29 -14.69
C THR A 285 -5.77 -5.55 -13.49
N ALA A 286 -6.61 -4.57 -13.79
CA ALA A 286 -7.39 -3.83 -12.81
C ALA A 286 -8.36 -4.75 -12.06
N PRO A 287 -8.76 -4.41 -10.83
CA PRO A 287 -9.73 -5.20 -10.08
C PRO A 287 -11.07 -5.29 -10.83
N PRO A 288 -11.82 -6.40 -10.68
CA PRO A 288 -13.10 -6.60 -11.38
C PRO A 288 -14.11 -5.48 -11.14
N ASP A 289 -14.07 -4.86 -9.97
CA ASP A 289 -14.98 -3.77 -9.60
C ASP A 289 -14.71 -2.52 -10.45
N PHE A 290 -13.44 -2.23 -10.77
CA PHE A 290 -13.07 -1.13 -11.67
C PHE A 290 -13.46 -1.45 -13.12
N LEU A 291 -13.22 -2.68 -13.58
CA LEU A 291 -13.64 -3.13 -14.91
C LEU A 291 -15.16 -3.06 -15.08
N ALA A 292 -15.93 -3.40 -14.04
CA ALA A 292 -17.38 -3.30 -14.05
C ALA A 292 -17.85 -1.84 -14.19
N LYS A 293 -17.24 -0.90 -13.44
CA LYS A 293 -17.52 0.54 -13.58
C LYS A 293 -17.20 1.03 -15.00
N LEU A 294 -16.05 0.62 -15.54
CA LEU A 294 -15.61 1.00 -16.87
C LEU A 294 -16.56 0.47 -17.96
N ASN A 295 -16.95 -0.81 -17.89
CA ASN A 295 -17.95 -1.40 -18.80
C ASN A 295 -19.27 -0.62 -18.77
N TYR A 296 -19.74 -0.27 -17.58
CA TYR A 296 -20.96 0.51 -17.42
C TYR A 296 -20.83 1.92 -18.01
N LEU A 297 -19.69 2.59 -17.82
CA LEU A 297 -19.41 3.90 -18.41
C LEU A 297 -19.41 3.84 -19.94
N VAL A 298 -18.74 2.85 -20.51
CA VAL A 298 -18.65 2.63 -21.97
C VAL A 298 -20.03 2.33 -22.55
N TRP A 299 -20.79 1.43 -21.94
CA TRP A 299 -22.12 1.02 -22.43
C TRP A 299 -23.10 2.20 -22.48
N ASN A 300 -23.09 3.04 -21.45
CA ASN A 300 -23.99 4.20 -21.35
C ASN A 300 -23.42 5.45 -22.02
N HIS A 301 -22.32 5.35 -22.77
CA HIS A 301 -21.69 6.50 -23.39
C HIS A 301 -22.52 7.07 -24.55
N HIS A 302 -23.03 6.21 -25.44
CA HIS A 302 -23.75 6.61 -26.64
C HIS A 302 -24.72 5.51 -27.13
N GLU A 303 -25.90 5.89 -27.61
CA GLU A 303 -26.97 4.96 -28.02
C GLU A 303 -26.60 4.11 -29.26
N GLN A 304 -25.68 4.58 -30.08
CA GLN A 304 -25.23 3.87 -31.30
C GLN A 304 -24.21 2.77 -31.02
N ILE A 305 -23.72 2.62 -29.79
CA ILE A 305 -22.85 1.50 -29.41
C ILE A 305 -23.69 0.23 -29.41
N LYS A 306 -23.43 -0.67 -30.37
CA LYS A 306 -24.16 -1.93 -30.49
C LYS A 306 -23.65 -2.96 -29.49
N HIS A 307 -22.33 -3.08 -29.40
CA HIS A 307 -21.64 -4.05 -28.56
C HIS A 307 -20.33 -3.46 -28.02
N ILE A 308 -19.91 -4.00 -26.88
CA ILE A 308 -18.57 -3.82 -26.33
C ILE A 308 -17.86 -5.15 -26.60
N ASP A 309 -16.82 -5.15 -27.41
CA ASP A 309 -16.07 -6.36 -27.70
C ASP A 309 -15.13 -6.68 -26.54
N THR A 310 -14.21 -5.75 -26.26
CA THR A 310 -13.16 -5.95 -25.28
C THR A 310 -12.96 -4.70 -24.43
N VAL A 311 -12.85 -4.89 -23.11
CA VAL A 311 -12.43 -3.84 -22.17
C VAL A 311 -11.30 -4.38 -21.31
N ARG A 312 -10.12 -3.77 -21.48
CA ARG A 312 -8.91 -4.13 -20.74
C ARG A 312 -8.43 -2.91 -19.99
N ALA A 313 -8.18 -3.07 -18.70
CA ALA A 313 -7.47 -2.09 -17.90
C ALA A 313 -6.31 -2.79 -17.19
N TYR A 314 -5.11 -2.26 -17.32
CA TYR A 314 -3.90 -2.83 -16.73
C TYR A 314 -2.97 -1.74 -16.20
N THR A 315 -2.24 -2.06 -15.14
CA THR A 315 -1.32 -1.12 -14.49
C THR A 315 -0.10 -0.87 -15.37
N PHE A 316 0.24 0.39 -15.62
CA PHE A 316 1.51 0.72 -16.26
C PHE A 316 2.17 1.88 -15.53
N GLY A 317 2.75 1.60 -14.36
CA GLY A 317 3.19 2.64 -13.44
C GLY A 317 2.23 2.75 -12.25
N GLY A 318 1.93 3.97 -11.81
CA GLY A 318 0.97 4.22 -10.71
C GLY A 318 -0.49 4.40 -11.15
N CYS A 319 -0.78 4.28 -12.45
CA CYS A 319 -2.11 4.48 -13.05
C CYS A 319 -2.43 3.35 -14.05
N TYR A 320 -3.69 3.26 -14.44
CA TYR A 320 -4.17 2.31 -15.45
C TYR A 320 -4.04 2.85 -16.87
N PHE A 321 -3.67 1.95 -17.76
CA PHE A 321 -3.89 2.08 -19.19
C PHE A 321 -5.16 1.31 -19.53
N VAL A 322 -6.04 1.94 -20.29
CA VAL A 322 -7.33 1.39 -20.65
C VAL A 322 -7.40 1.22 -22.16
N GLU A 323 -7.81 0.04 -22.59
CA GLU A 323 -8.10 -0.29 -23.99
C GLU A 323 -9.57 -0.71 -24.07
N VAL A 324 -10.33 -0.06 -24.94
CA VAL A 324 -11.75 -0.29 -25.14
C VAL A 324 -12.00 -0.48 -26.63
N ASP A 325 -12.62 -1.59 -26.97
CA ASP A 325 -13.01 -1.92 -28.34
C ASP A 325 -14.54 -1.87 -28.41
N ILE A 326 -15.09 -0.88 -29.11
CA ILE A 326 -16.54 -0.68 -29.26
C ILE A 326 -17.00 -0.97 -30.69
N ILE A 327 -18.24 -1.44 -30.83
CA ILE A 327 -18.81 -1.79 -32.12
C ILE A 327 -19.89 -0.79 -32.50
N LEU A 328 -19.71 -0.15 -33.65
CA LEU A 328 -20.61 0.83 -34.24
C LEU A 328 -21.28 0.29 -35.51
N PRO A 329 -22.36 0.92 -36.00
CA PRO A 329 -22.98 0.55 -37.27
C PRO A 329 -21.99 0.63 -38.46
N GLU A 330 -22.00 -0.38 -39.33
CA GLU A 330 -21.13 -0.46 -40.51
C GLU A 330 -21.36 0.69 -41.51
N ASP A 331 -22.59 1.20 -41.58
CA ASP A 331 -23.01 2.29 -42.43
C ASP A 331 -22.73 3.69 -41.85
N MET A 332 -22.15 3.76 -40.65
CA MET A 332 -21.81 5.02 -40.00
C MET A 332 -20.66 5.73 -40.70
N HIS A 333 -20.80 7.04 -40.90
CA HIS A 333 -19.69 7.83 -41.44
C HIS A 333 -18.51 7.89 -40.47
N LEU A 334 -17.29 7.80 -41.01
CA LEU A 334 -16.05 7.78 -40.22
C LEU A 334 -15.92 8.98 -39.26
N ASN A 335 -16.41 10.16 -39.63
CA ASN A 335 -16.40 11.33 -38.76
C ASN A 335 -17.29 11.15 -37.53
N GLU A 336 -18.48 10.56 -37.68
CA GLU A 336 -19.40 10.27 -36.57
C GLU A 336 -18.83 9.20 -35.66
N ALA A 337 -18.33 8.11 -36.24
CA ALA A 337 -17.64 7.07 -35.50
C ALA A 337 -16.46 7.63 -34.71
N HIS A 338 -15.59 8.41 -35.37
CA HIS A 338 -14.44 9.05 -34.73
C HIS A 338 -14.85 9.96 -33.56
N ASN A 339 -15.89 10.76 -33.72
CA ASN A 339 -16.36 11.65 -32.65
C ASN A 339 -16.87 10.85 -31.44
N ILE A 340 -17.56 9.73 -31.64
CA ILE A 340 -18.00 8.84 -30.55
C ILE A 340 -16.78 8.24 -29.85
N GLY A 341 -15.79 7.74 -30.59
CA GLY A 341 -14.58 7.17 -29.99
C GLY A 341 -13.73 8.20 -29.25
N GLU A 342 -13.53 9.39 -29.83
CA GLU A 342 -12.75 10.48 -29.22
C GLU A 342 -13.41 10.99 -27.93
N THR A 343 -14.73 11.21 -27.95
CA THR A 343 -15.46 11.64 -26.75
C THR A 343 -15.49 10.56 -25.68
N LEU A 344 -15.55 9.27 -26.05
CA LEU A 344 -15.39 8.16 -25.11
C LEU A 344 -13.98 8.13 -24.51
N GLN A 345 -12.95 8.31 -25.33
CA GLN A 345 -11.56 8.35 -24.87
C GLN A 345 -11.36 9.47 -23.84
N ILE A 346 -11.79 10.69 -24.16
CA ILE A 346 -11.70 11.86 -23.26
C ILE A 346 -12.45 11.56 -21.95
N LYS A 347 -13.64 10.95 -22.04
CA LYS A 347 -14.43 10.58 -20.86
C LYS A 347 -13.70 9.56 -19.99
N VAL A 348 -13.11 8.51 -20.55
CA VAL A 348 -12.37 7.52 -19.76
C VAL A 348 -11.09 8.13 -19.15
N GLU A 349 -10.40 9.02 -19.85
CA GLU A 349 -9.20 9.72 -19.35
C GLU A 349 -9.48 10.73 -18.23
N GLN A 350 -10.74 11.11 -18.00
CA GLN A 350 -11.12 11.93 -16.84
C GLN A 350 -11.15 11.15 -15.52
N LEU A 351 -11.12 9.82 -15.56
CA LEU A 351 -11.03 9.00 -14.35
C LEU A 351 -9.66 9.19 -13.69
N PRO A 352 -9.58 9.51 -12.38
CA PRO A 352 -8.31 9.85 -11.73
C PRO A 352 -7.30 8.69 -11.69
N GLU A 353 -7.78 7.44 -11.78
CA GLU A 353 -6.94 6.24 -11.84
C GLU A 353 -6.42 5.94 -13.25
N VAL A 354 -6.95 6.58 -14.30
CA VAL A 354 -6.58 6.33 -15.70
C VAL A 354 -5.55 7.36 -16.15
N GLU A 355 -4.42 6.89 -16.69
CA GLU A 355 -3.43 7.78 -17.30
C GLU A 355 -3.67 7.99 -18.79
N ARG A 356 -4.12 6.94 -19.48
CA ARG A 356 -4.40 6.96 -20.91
C ARG A 356 -5.47 5.94 -21.27
N ALA A 357 -6.35 6.31 -22.20
CA ALA A 357 -7.28 5.40 -22.81
C ALA A 357 -7.01 5.29 -24.32
N PHE A 358 -7.21 4.09 -24.86
CA PHE A 358 -7.24 3.80 -26.29
C PHE A 358 -8.62 3.25 -26.60
N VAL A 359 -9.32 3.89 -27.52
CA VAL A 359 -10.62 3.45 -27.98
C VAL A 359 -10.47 2.99 -29.43
N HIS A 360 -10.63 1.70 -29.65
CA HIS A 360 -10.76 1.14 -30.99
C HIS A 360 -12.24 1.06 -31.37
N ILE A 361 -12.51 1.26 -32.65
CA ILE A 361 -13.86 1.25 -33.19
C ILE A 361 -13.90 0.20 -34.30
N ASP A 362 -14.74 -0.79 -34.09
CA ASP A 362 -15.01 -1.85 -35.06
C ASP A 362 -16.45 -1.82 -35.56
N PHE A 363 -16.70 -2.51 -36.66
CA PHE A 363 -18.03 -2.75 -37.20
C PHE A 363 -18.46 -4.23 -37.06
N GLU A 364 -17.54 -5.12 -36.72
CA GLU A 364 -17.75 -6.57 -36.62
C GLU A 364 -17.35 -7.08 -35.21
N PHE A 365 -18.09 -8.06 -34.67
CA PHE A 365 -17.83 -8.70 -33.36
C PHE A 365 -17.28 -10.12 -33.48
N THR A 366 -17.16 -10.64 -34.70
CA THR A 366 -16.76 -12.03 -35.01
C THR A 366 -15.25 -12.20 -35.21
N HIS A 367 -14.44 -11.22 -34.80
CA HIS A 367 -12.99 -11.26 -34.92
C HIS A 367 -12.40 -12.49 -34.19
N ARG A 368 -11.48 -13.20 -34.86
CA ARG A 368 -10.50 -14.05 -34.17
C ARG A 368 -9.47 -13.13 -33.53
N PRO A 369 -8.97 -13.42 -32.32
CA PRO A 369 -8.04 -12.53 -31.62
C PRO A 369 -6.85 -12.15 -32.52
N GLU A 370 -6.66 -10.85 -32.74
CA GLU A 370 -5.63 -10.29 -33.66
C GLU A 370 -4.21 -10.70 -33.27
N HIS A 371 -4.02 -11.04 -32.00
CA HIS A 371 -2.83 -11.69 -31.50
C HIS A 371 -3.12 -13.19 -31.36
N ASN A 372 -2.85 -13.90 -32.45
CA ASN A 372 -2.85 -15.36 -32.52
C ASN A 372 -1.92 -15.92 -31.43
N THR A 373 -2.45 -16.11 -30.23
CA THR A 373 -1.74 -16.67 -29.08
C THR A 373 -1.71 -18.18 -29.23
N ASN A 374 -0.90 -18.63 -30.20
CA ASN A 374 -0.25 -19.93 -30.10
C ASN A 374 0.91 -19.79 -29.10
N VAL A 375 0.59 -19.67 -27.81
CA VAL A 375 1.54 -19.89 -26.71
C VAL A 375 0.83 -20.70 -25.63
#